data_AF-A0A821N2G7-F1
#
_entry.id   AF-A0A821N2G7-F1
#
_cell.length_a   1.000
_cell.length_b   1.000
_cell.length_c   1.000
_cell.angle_alpha   90.00
_cell.angle_beta   90.00
_cell.angle_gamma   90.00
#
_symmetry.space_group_name_H-M   'P 1'
#
loop_
_entity.id
_entity.type
_entity.pdbx_description
1 polymer ?
#
loop_
_entity_poly.entity_id
_entity_poly.type
_entity_poly.pdbx_seq_one_letter_code
_entity_poly.pdbx_strand_id
1 'polypeptide(L)'
;MASYRVIERAIDKLARRHGAHINEYDANNGADNARRLTGKNGMPNMRDFTAGVANRSCSVRIPRQVSEDKRGYLEDRRPAANADPYRVISILLRTCIFDE
;
A
#
# COMPACT_ATOMS: atom_id res chain seq x y z
N MET A 1 15.52 -7.00 15.77
CA MET A 1 15.38 -5.58 15.35
C MET A 1 15.56 -5.31 13.85
N ALA A 2 16.28 -6.14 13.08
CA ALA A 2 16.50 -5.88 11.64
C ALA A 2 15.24 -6.04 10.76
N SER A 3 14.36 -7.00 11.05
CA SER A 3 13.16 -7.30 10.23
C SER A 3 12.15 -6.14 10.18
N TYR A 4 11.90 -5.45 11.30
CA TYR A 4 10.99 -4.30 11.33
C TYR A 4 11.45 -3.14 10.43
N ARG A 5 12.77 -2.92 10.32
CA ARG A 5 13.33 -1.90 9.43
C ARG A 5 13.08 -2.20 7.95
N VAL A 6 12.92 -3.48 7.59
CA VAL A 6 12.59 -3.87 6.20
C VAL A 6 11.17 -3.44 5.84
N ILE A 7 10.22 -3.58 6.78
CA ILE A 7 8.84 -3.11 6.60
C ILE A 7 8.81 -1.59 6.44
N GLU A 8 9.51 -0.86 7.31
CA GLU A 8 9.60 0.61 7.22
C GLU A 8 10.24 1.07 5.90
N ARG A 9 11.31 0.40 5.45
CA ARG A 9 11.93 0.67 4.14
C ARG A 9 10.98 0.39 2.98
N ALA A 10 10.25 -0.72 3.01
CA ALA A 10 9.26 -1.04 1.98
C ALA A 10 8.17 0.04 1.92
N ILE A 11 7.69 0.53 3.06
CA ILE A 11 6.72 1.63 3.13
C ILE A 11 7.28 2.91 2.50
N ASP A 12 8.54 3.28 2.77
CA ASP A 12 9.18 4.45 2.15
C ASP A 12 9.25 4.30 0.63
N LYS A 13 9.63 3.13 0.11
CA LYS A 13 9.65 2.84 -1.34
C LYS A 13 8.24 2.96 -1.96
N LEU A 14 7.23 2.42 -1.29
CA LEU A 14 5.83 2.51 -1.74
C LEU A 14 5.31 3.96 -1.75
N ALA A 15 5.73 4.79 -0.79
CA ALA A 15 5.37 6.20 -0.72
C ALA A 15 5.89 6.97 -1.93
N ARG A 16 7.17 6.76 -2.28
CA ARG A 16 7.83 7.42 -3.43
C ARG A 16 7.19 7.07 -4.77
N ARG A 17 6.58 5.89 -4.88
CA ARG A 17 5.94 5.40 -6.11
C ARG A 17 4.40 5.40 -6.03
N HIS A 18 3.82 6.19 -5.14
CA HIS A 18 2.38 6.14 -4.86
C HIS A 18 1.50 6.19 -6.13
N GLY A 19 1.74 7.15 -7.03
CA GLY A 19 0.98 7.30 -8.27
C GLY A 19 1.14 6.12 -9.23
N ALA A 20 2.36 5.57 -9.37
CA ALA A 20 2.61 4.40 -10.21
C ALA A 20 1.82 3.18 -9.72
N HIS A 21 1.77 2.96 -8.41
CA HIS A 21 0.95 1.90 -7.83
C HIS A 21 -0.55 2.12 -8.09
N ILE A 22 -1.05 3.35 -7.92
CA ILE A 22 -2.46 3.66 -8.13
C ILE A 22 -2.90 3.34 -9.57
N ASN A 23 -2.04 3.59 -10.56
CA ASN A 23 -2.29 3.25 -11.96
C ASN A 23 -2.36 1.73 -12.22
N GLU A 24 -1.74 0.92 -11.38
CA GLU A 24 -1.75 -0.56 -11.49
C GLU A 24 -2.85 -1.21 -10.64
N TYR A 25 -3.54 -0.42 -9.81
CA TYR A 25 -4.43 -0.91 -8.76
C TYR A 25 -5.91 -0.92 -9.13
N ASP A 26 -6.23 -0.68 -10.40
CA ASP A 26 -7.50 -1.00 -11.04
C ASP A 26 -7.33 -1.17 -12.57
N ALA A 27 -8.39 -1.57 -13.26
CA ALA A 27 -8.37 -1.81 -14.71
C ALA A 27 -8.32 -0.53 -15.56
N ASN A 28 -8.58 0.63 -14.96
CA ASN A 28 -8.75 1.94 -15.61
C ASN A 28 -7.75 2.97 -15.07
N ASN A 29 -6.52 2.55 -14.77
CA ASN A 29 -5.40 3.38 -14.36
C ASN A 29 -5.71 4.35 -13.20
N GLY A 30 -6.43 3.88 -12.19
CA GLY A 30 -6.77 4.66 -10.98
C GLY A 30 -8.15 5.33 -11.04
N ALA A 31 -8.76 5.42 -12.22
CA ALA A 31 -10.05 6.12 -12.39
C ALA A 31 -11.18 5.45 -11.62
N ASP A 32 -11.18 4.11 -11.54
CA ASP A 32 -12.16 3.37 -10.74
C ASP A 32 -11.93 3.57 -9.25
N ASN A 33 -10.66 3.48 -8.84
CA ASN A 33 -10.28 3.62 -7.44
C ASN A 33 -10.56 5.02 -6.89
N ALA A 34 -10.54 6.06 -7.73
CA ALA A 34 -10.86 7.44 -7.34
C ALA A 34 -12.23 7.57 -6.65
N ARG A 35 -13.20 6.73 -7.04
CA ARG A 35 -14.54 6.68 -6.45
C ARG A 35 -14.55 6.09 -5.03
N ARG A 36 -13.56 5.26 -4.71
CA ARG A 36 -13.43 4.56 -3.42
C ARG A 36 -12.46 5.26 -2.47
N LEU A 37 -11.30 5.70 -2.97
CA LEU A 37 -10.20 6.28 -2.21
C LEU A 37 -10.42 7.77 -1.94
N THR A 38 -11.47 8.08 -1.19
CA THR A 38 -11.96 9.45 -0.98
C THR A 38 -11.49 10.09 0.34
N GLY A 39 -10.79 9.36 1.20
CA GLY A 39 -10.47 9.81 2.57
C GLY A 39 -11.66 9.74 3.55
N LYS A 40 -12.83 9.27 3.11
CA LYS A 40 -14.05 9.14 3.91
C LYS A 40 -14.34 7.68 4.23
N ASN A 41 -15.22 7.44 5.21
CA ASN A 41 -15.72 6.10 5.56
C ASN A 41 -14.62 5.05 5.81
N GLY A 42 -13.50 5.46 6.43
CA GLY A 42 -12.38 4.56 6.71
C GLY A 42 -11.57 4.15 5.47
N MET A 43 -11.68 4.88 4.35
CA MET A 43 -10.83 4.70 3.18
C MET A 43 -9.72 5.76 3.14
N PRO A 44 -8.52 5.42 2.64
CA PRO A 44 -7.48 6.42 2.42
C PRO A 44 -7.86 7.37 1.28
N ASN A 45 -7.21 8.52 1.22
CA ASN A 45 -7.32 9.45 0.09
C ASN A 45 -6.40 8.99 -1.06
N MET A 46 -6.86 9.09 -2.31
CA MET A 46 -6.09 8.69 -3.49
C MET A 46 -4.85 9.55 -3.75
N ARG A 47 -4.80 10.79 -3.23
CA ARG A 47 -3.66 11.70 -3.45
C ARG A 47 -2.59 11.59 -2.39
N ASP A 48 -2.97 11.12 -1.20
CA ASP A 48 -2.11 11.12 -0.03
C ASP A 48 -1.65 9.69 0.29
N PHE A 49 -0.33 9.49 0.31
CA PHE A 49 0.22 8.26 0.86
C PHE A 49 0.33 8.37 2.38
N THR A 50 -0.32 7.45 3.10
CA THR A 50 -0.24 7.36 4.56
C THR A 50 0.03 5.92 4.99
N ALA A 51 0.76 5.75 6.08
CA ALA A 51 0.98 4.45 6.71
C ALA A 51 0.84 4.55 8.23
N GLY A 52 0.39 3.48 8.88
CA GLY A 52 0.22 3.48 10.33
C GLY A 52 -0.04 2.13 10.96
N VAL A 53 0.30 2.02 12.25
CA VAL A 53 0.04 0.83 13.06
C VAL A 53 -1.44 0.76 13.41
N ALA A 54 -2.06 -0.38 13.12
CA ALA A 54 -3.49 -0.64 13.33
C ALA A 54 -4.46 0.39 12.71
N ASN A 55 -3.97 1.28 11.83
CA ASN A 55 -4.76 2.33 11.22
C ASN A 55 -5.51 1.78 9.99
N ARG A 56 -6.83 1.66 10.10
CA ARG A 56 -7.70 1.20 9.01
C ARG A 56 -8.13 2.30 8.04
N SER A 57 -7.61 3.52 8.18
CA SER A 57 -7.91 4.62 7.25
C SER A 57 -6.69 5.05 6.43
N CYS A 58 -5.56 4.37 6.60
CA CYS A 58 -4.33 4.65 5.87
C CYS A 58 -4.16 3.78 4.62
N SER A 59 -3.25 4.21 3.75
CA SER A 59 -2.90 3.55 2.48
C SER A 59 -2.21 2.22 2.73
N VAL A 60 -1.24 2.17 3.64
CA VAL A 60 -0.54 0.95 4.06
C VAL A 60 -0.65 0.73 5.57
N ARG A 61 -1.27 -0.38 5.97
CA ARG A 61 -1.49 -0.73 7.37
C ARG A 61 -0.41 -1.69 7.87
N ILE A 62 0.14 -1.42 9.04
CA ILE A 62 0.94 -2.38 9.80
C ILE A 62 0.01 -3.01 10.86
N PRO A 63 -0.25 -4.33 10.85
CA PRO A 63 -1.03 -4.97 11.90
C PRO A 63 -0.40 -4.75 13.28
N ARG A 64 -1.24 -4.63 14.33
CA ARG A 64 -0.76 -4.41 15.71
C ARG A 64 0.26 -5.47 16.13
N GLN A 65 -0.07 -6.75 15.90
CA GLN A 65 0.81 -7.88 16.19
C GLN A 65 2.18 -7.74 15.52
N VAL A 66 2.23 -7.29 14.26
CA VAL A 66 3.50 -7.09 13.52
C VAL A 66 4.34 -5.99 14.16
N SER A 67 3.70 -4.92 14.65
CA SER A 67 4.38 -3.85 15.37
C SER A 67 4.88 -4.30 16.75
N GLU A 68 4.16 -5.18 17.44
CA GLU A 68 4.55 -5.75 18.74
C GLU A 68 5.70 -6.76 18.58
N ASP A 69 5.57 -7.70 17.65
CA ASP A 69 6.56 -8.76 17.39
C ASP A 69 7.79 -8.28 16.61
N LYS A 70 7.73 -7.06 16.04
CA LYS A 70 8.78 -6.48 15.20
C LYS A 70 9.17 -7.36 13.99
N ARG A 71 8.21 -8.13 13.47
CA ARG A 71 8.31 -8.98 12.27
C ARG A 71 6.92 -9.31 11.72
N GLY A 72 6.84 -9.67 10.44
CA GLY A 72 5.60 -10.10 9.79
C GLY A 72 5.40 -9.42 8.44
N TYR A 73 4.25 -8.77 8.23
CA TYR A 73 3.84 -8.23 6.94
C TYR A 73 3.24 -6.81 7.07
N LEU A 74 3.15 -6.12 5.93
CA LEU A 74 2.34 -4.92 5.74
C LEU A 74 1.12 -5.26 4.89
N GLU A 75 0.06 -4.46 4.99
CA GLU A 75 -1.12 -4.54 4.12
C GLU A 75 -1.22 -3.28 3.27
N ASP A 76 -1.12 -3.43 1.95
CA ASP A 76 -1.49 -2.37 1.02
C ASP A 76 -3.01 -2.38 0.79
N ARG A 77 -3.67 -1.30 1.17
CA ARG A 77 -5.15 -1.18 1.15
C ARG A 77 -5.66 -0.37 -0.04
N ARG A 78 -4.73 0.03 -0.91
CA ARG A 78 -5.00 0.80 -2.11
C ARG A 78 -5.52 -0.04 -3.29
N PRO A 79 -5.24 -1.34 -3.47
CA PRO A 79 -5.83 -2.10 -4.57
C PRO A 79 -7.37 -2.07 -4.57
N ALA A 80 -7.98 -1.85 -5.73
CA ALA A 80 -9.43 -1.95 -5.92
C ALA A 80 -9.88 -3.41 -6.00
N ALA A 81 -11.19 -3.64 -5.84
CA ALA A 81 -11.76 -4.99 -5.94
C ALA A 81 -11.66 -5.59 -7.36
N ASN A 82 -11.53 -4.74 -8.40
CA ASN A 82 -11.35 -5.13 -9.80
C ASN A 82 -9.88 -5.09 -10.26
N ALA A 83 -8.92 -4.98 -9.33
CA ALA A 83 -7.51 -4.97 -9.68
C ALA A 83 -7.07 -6.33 -10.25
N ASP A 84 -6.21 -6.30 -11.27
CA ASP A 84 -5.55 -7.50 -11.77
C ASP A 84 -4.47 -7.94 -10.75
N PRO A 85 -4.59 -9.12 -10.12
CA PRO A 85 -3.64 -9.57 -9.11
C PRO A 85 -2.20 -9.69 -9.65
N TYR A 86 -2.01 -9.98 -10.93
CA TYR A 86 -0.68 -10.08 -11.53
C TYR A 86 -0.01 -8.72 -11.65
N ARG A 87 -0.76 -7.68 -12.03
CA ARG A 87 -0.27 -6.29 -12.07
C ARG A 87 0.10 -5.80 -10.67
N VAL A 88 -0.77 -6.05 -9.69
CA VAL A 88 -0.54 -5.69 -8.28
C VAL A 88 0.72 -6.34 -7.72
N ILE A 89 0.90 -7.66 -7.92
CA ILE A 89 2.08 -8.37 -7.42
C ILE A 89 3.34 -7.88 -8.15
N SER A 90 3.28 -7.68 -9.47
CA SER A 90 4.43 -7.22 -10.25
C SER A 90 4.94 -5.86 -9.78
N ILE A 91 4.05 -4.87 -9.63
CA ILE A 91 4.45 -3.52 -9.18
C ILE A 91 4.96 -3.53 -7.73
N LEU A 92 4.42 -4.38 -6.85
CA LEU A 92 4.91 -4.56 -5.49
C LEU A 92 6.34 -5.11 -5.47
N LEU A 93 6.63 -6.14 -6.27
CA LEU A 93 7.97 -6.73 -6.35
C LEU A 93 8.99 -5.74 -6.94
N ARG A 94 8.63 -5.08 -8.04
CA ARG A 94 9.46 -4.04 -8.68
C ARG A 94 9.86 -2.96 -7.68
N THR A 95 8.87 -2.40 -6.98
CA THR A 95 9.11 -1.32 -6.01
C THR A 95 9.86 -1.80 -4.77
N CYS A 96 9.44 -2.89 -4.14
CA CYS A 96 9.96 -3.25 -2.80
C CYS A 96 11.26 -4.06 -2.85
N ILE A 97 11.44 -4.88 -3.89
CA ILE A 97 12.52 -5.87 -3.98
C ILE A 97 13.55 -5.51 -5.05
N PHE A 98 13.10 -5.11 -6.25
CA PHE A 98 14.00 -4.87 -7.38
C PHE A 98 14.48 -3.43 -7.52
N ASP A 99 13.92 -2.50 -6.72
CA ASP A 99 14.26 -1.07 -6.77
C ASP A 99 14.03 -0.42 -8.15
N GLU A 100 13.04 -0.94 -8.88
CA GLU A 100 12.58 -0.47 -10.19
C GLU A 100 11.39 0.48 -10.10
#